data_AF-A0A0D0AY59-F1
#
_entry.id   AF-A0A0D0AY59-F1
#
_cell.length_a   1.000
_cell.length_b   1.000
_cell.length_c   1.000
_cell.angle_alpha   90.00
_cell.angle_beta   90.00
_cell.angle_gamma   90.00
#
_symmetry.space_group_name_H-M   'P 1'
#
loop_
_entity.id
_entity.type
_entity.pdbx_description
1 polymer ?
#
loop_
_entity_poly.entity_id
_entity_poly.type
_entity_poly.pdbx_seq_one_letter_code
_entity_poly.pdbx_strand_id
1 'polypeptide(L)'
;MLANLSASRAARESRFTLYEAEIRRRVWWTIMYFDLFLSDIMNQPPLIADNSFNTKRPVANVDEKVFGPLSIRIPPPASGGEDGSGYCKDGMRYFEIRSRLTLLVRSIKRRMNTPEFGHAPQVRTSYYGSSPNSNCYSIDQAASMETEVRAWLNDLPSYYQLDHEAA
;
A
#
# COMPACT_ATOMS: atom_id res chain seq x y z
N MET A 1 4.02 -0.89 -35.23
CA MET A 1 4.04 -2.12 -34.40
C MET A 1 3.61 -1.90 -32.94
N LEU A 2 3.86 -0.72 -32.34
CA LEU A 2 3.52 -0.42 -30.94
C LEU A 2 2.01 -0.24 -30.66
N ALA A 3 1.23 0.26 -31.62
CA ALA A 3 -0.22 0.47 -31.47
C ALA A 3 -1.02 -0.83 -31.31
N ASN A 4 -0.54 -1.94 -31.89
CA ASN A 4 -1.21 -3.25 -31.79
C ASN A 4 -1.00 -3.91 -30.41
N LEU A 5 0.11 -3.59 -29.73
CA LEU A 5 0.39 -4.05 -28.37
C LEU A 5 -0.46 -3.30 -27.34
N SER A 6 -0.67 -1.99 -27.52
CA SER A 6 -1.56 -1.21 -26.64
C SER A 6 -3.04 -1.58 -26.85
N ALA A 7 -3.47 -1.82 -28.09
CA ALA A 7 -4.82 -2.28 -28.40
C ALA A 7 -5.09 -3.70 -27.86
N SER A 8 -4.11 -4.61 -27.96
CA SER A 8 -4.15 -5.96 -27.36
C SER A 8 -4.21 -5.91 -25.82
N ARG A 9 -3.50 -4.96 -25.21
CA ARG A 9 -3.49 -4.74 -23.75
C ARG A 9 -4.81 -4.15 -23.25
N ALA A 10 -5.38 -3.18 -23.96
CA ALA A 10 -6.70 -2.60 -23.68
C ALA A 10 -7.84 -3.60 -23.94
N ALA A 11 -7.74 -4.44 -24.97
CA ALA A 11 -8.69 -5.52 -25.23
C ALA A 11 -8.68 -6.58 -24.11
N ARG A 12 -7.52 -6.82 -23.45
CA ARG A 12 -7.44 -7.67 -22.24
C ARG A 12 -8.04 -7.03 -20.99
N GLU A 13 -8.13 -5.70 -20.93
CA GLU A 13 -8.79 -4.97 -19.84
C GLU A 13 -10.34 -5.08 -19.92
N SER A 14 -10.89 -5.51 -21.06
CA SER A 14 -12.33 -5.64 -21.33
C SER A 14 -13.00 -6.96 -20.86
N ARG A 15 -12.32 -7.84 -20.11
CA ARG A 15 -12.92 -9.13 -19.69
C ARG A 15 -13.72 -9.08 -18.38
N PHE A 16 -13.61 -8.00 -17.63
CA PHE A 16 -14.23 -7.89 -16.32
C PHE A 16 -15.15 -6.67 -16.29
N THR A 17 -16.28 -6.81 -15.61
CA THR A 17 -17.11 -5.65 -15.31
C THR A 17 -16.34 -4.67 -14.42
N LEU A 18 -16.79 -3.42 -14.36
CA LEU A 18 -16.19 -2.41 -13.47
C LEU A 18 -16.13 -2.92 -12.02
N TYR A 19 -17.21 -3.55 -11.58
CA TYR A 19 -17.33 -4.16 -10.26
C TYR A 19 -16.31 -5.28 -10.07
N GLU A 20 -16.24 -6.26 -10.96
CA GLU A 20 -15.28 -7.38 -10.86
C GLU A 20 -13.83 -6.89 -10.84
N ALA A 21 -13.51 -5.91 -11.68
CA ALA A 21 -12.18 -5.31 -11.72
C ALA A 21 -11.83 -4.60 -10.41
N GLU A 22 -12.80 -3.94 -9.76
CA GLU A 22 -12.62 -3.30 -8.45
C GLU A 22 -12.52 -4.31 -7.32
N ILE A 23 -13.40 -5.32 -7.27
CA ILE A 23 -13.34 -6.40 -6.27
C ILE A 23 -11.99 -7.12 -6.34
N ARG A 24 -11.49 -7.43 -7.55
CA ARG A 24 -10.15 -8.03 -7.69
C ARG A 24 -9.05 -7.12 -7.16
N ARG A 25 -9.11 -5.81 -7.43
CA ARG A 25 -8.15 -4.84 -6.87
C ARG A 25 -8.18 -4.87 -5.34
N ARG A 26 -9.37 -4.85 -4.73
CA ARG A 26 -9.53 -4.94 -3.27
C ARG A 26 -8.98 -6.24 -2.70
N VAL A 27 -9.31 -7.37 -3.29
CA VAL A 27 -8.78 -8.69 -2.87
C VAL A 27 -7.25 -8.70 -2.94
N TRP A 28 -6.68 -8.24 -4.05
CA TRP A 28 -5.23 -8.15 -4.22
C TRP A 28 -4.57 -7.32 -3.11
N TRP A 29 -5.09 -6.12 -2.84
CA TRP A 29 -4.53 -5.26 -1.80
C TRP A 29 -4.71 -5.80 -0.38
N THR A 30 -5.78 -6.56 -0.13
CA THR A 30 -5.93 -7.30 1.13
C THR A 30 -4.87 -8.40 1.27
N ILE A 31 -4.61 -9.16 0.21
CA ILE A 31 -3.53 -10.17 0.19
C ILE A 31 -2.18 -9.51 0.44
N MET A 32 -1.86 -8.42 -0.26
CA MET A 32 -0.62 -7.66 -0.08
C MET A 32 -0.42 -7.18 1.35
N TYR A 33 -1.49 -6.67 1.98
CA TYR A 33 -1.45 -6.24 3.37
C TYR A 33 -1.16 -7.42 4.31
N PHE A 34 -1.84 -8.56 4.13
CA PHE A 34 -1.63 -9.73 4.98
C PHE A 34 -0.28 -10.39 4.76
N ASP A 35 0.23 -10.45 3.53
CA ASP A 35 1.60 -10.89 3.23
C ASP A 35 2.60 -10.08 4.06
N LEU A 36 2.49 -8.75 4.03
CA LEU A 36 3.36 -7.87 4.81
C LEU A 36 3.20 -8.04 6.32
N PHE A 37 1.95 -8.05 6.80
CA PHE A 37 1.62 -8.08 8.23
C PHE A 37 2.00 -9.41 8.89
N LEU A 38 1.69 -10.53 8.24
CA LEU A 38 2.05 -11.85 8.76
C LEU A 38 3.55 -12.08 8.70
N SER A 39 4.24 -11.61 7.65
CA SER A 39 5.69 -11.63 7.58
C SER A 39 6.35 -10.89 8.73
N ASP A 40 5.79 -9.78 9.20
CA ASP A 40 6.30 -9.08 10.40
C ASP A 40 6.14 -9.90 11.67
N ILE A 41 4.93 -10.40 11.92
CA ILE A 41 4.62 -11.16 13.14
C ILE A 41 5.46 -12.45 13.19
N MET A 42 5.63 -13.10 12.05
CA MET A 42 6.41 -14.34 11.93
C MET A 42 7.91 -14.09 11.76
N ASN A 43 8.31 -12.82 11.66
CA ASN A 43 9.65 -12.38 11.29
C ASN A 43 10.24 -13.16 10.10
N GLN A 44 9.42 -13.28 9.05
CA GLN A 44 9.79 -13.84 7.76
C GLN A 44 9.80 -12.70 6.73
N PRO A 45 10.52 -12.84 5.61
CA PRO A 45 10.34 -11.92 4.48
C PRO A 45 8.90 -12.00 3.93
N PRO A 46 8.35 -10.90 3.40
CA PRO A 46 7.15 -10.94 2.55
C PRO A 46 7.37 -11.85 1.33
N LEU A 47 6.36 -12.62 0.94
CA LEU A 47 6.41 -13.51 -0.22
C LEU A 47 6.29 -12.74 -1.52
N ILE A 48 5.52 -11.65 -1.51
CA ILE A 48 5.32 -10.85 -2.71
C ILE A 48 6.50 -9.90 -2.88
N ALA A 49 7.29 -10.11 -3.93
CA ALA A 49 8.47 -9.31 -4.22
C ALA A 49 8.13 -7.85 -4.56
N ASP A 50 9.04 -6.93 -4.24
CA ASP A 50 8.90 -5.54 -4.66
C ASP A 50 8.88 -5.40 -6.17
N ASN A 51 8.09 -4.46 -6.67
CA ASN A 51 7.92 -4.17 -8.10
C ASN A 51 7.42 -5.36 -8.95
N SER A 52 6.95 -6.46 -8.34
CA SER A 52 6.42 -7.64 -9.04
C SER A 52 4.98 -7.49 -9.53
N PHE A 53 4.31 -6.38 -9.18
CA PHE A 53 2.91 -6.13 -9.47
C PHE A 53 2.69 -4.71 -9.99
N ASN A 54 1.62 -4.52 -10.75
CA ASN A 54 1.20 -3.22 -11.29
C ASN A 54 -0.27 -2.88 -10.93
N THR A 55 -0.83 -3.60 -9.95
CA THR A 55 -2.21 -3.42 -9.50
C THR A 55 -2.41 -2.01 -8.96
N LYS A 56 -3.32 -1.25 -9.58
CA LYS A 56 -3.71 0.08 -9.12
C LYS A 56 -4.35 0.02 -7.74
N ARG A 57 -4.25 1.10 -6.97
CA ARG A 57 -4.96 1.22 -5.68
C ARG A 57 -6.48 1.10 -5.87
N PRO A 58 -7.21 0.59 -4.88
CA PRO A 58 -8.67 0.59 -4.90
C PRO A 58 -9.22 2.01 -4.89
N VAL A 59 -10.43 2.18 -5.41
CA VAL A 59 -11.05 3.51 -5.43
C VAL A 59 -11.57 3.82 -4.03
N ALA A 60 -11.23 5.00 -3.53
CA ALA A 60 -11.54 5.42 -2.16
C ALA A 60 -12.95 6.02 -2.03
N ASN A 61 -13.34 6.81 -3.03
CA ASN A 61 -14.64 7.49 -3.11
C ASN A 61 -15.65 6.60 -3.80
N VAL A 62 -16.09 5.57 -3.10
CA VAL A 62 -17.12 4.63 -3.57
C VAL A 62 -18.26 4.62 -2.57
N ASP A 63 -19.48 4.79 -3.06
CA ASP A 63 -20.68 4.48 -2.30
C ASP A 63 -20.96 2.98 -2.36
N GLU A 64 -20.62 2.26 -1.28
CA GLU A 64 -20.78 0.81 -1.22
C GLU A 64 -22.25 0.35 -1.23
N LYS A 65 -23.21 1.22 -0.92
CA LYS A 65 -24.64 0.85 -0.93
C LYS A 65 -25.19 0.69 -2.34
N VAL A 66 -24.57 1.36 -3.31
CA VAL A 66 -25.03 1.39 -4.71
C VAL A 66 -23.99 0.85 -5.68
N PHE A 67 -22.75 0.59 -5.24
CA PHE A 67 -21.73 -0.06 -6.06
C PHE A 67 -21.94 -1.57 -6.10
N GLY A 68 -22.21 -2.11 -7.29
CA GLY A 68 -22.53 -3.53 -7.46
C GLY A 68 -22.26 -4.05 -8.88
N PRO A 69 -22.60 -5.32 -9.17
CA PRO A 69 -22.25 -5.98 -10.43
C PRO A 69 -22.72 -5.27 -11.71
N LEU A 70 -23.80 -4.51 -11.62
CA LEU A 70 -24.39 -3.76 -12.74
C LEU A 70 -23.84 -2.32 -12.85
N SER A 71 -22.95 -1.89 -11.96
CA SER A 71 -22.38 -0.55 -11.99
C SER A 71 -21.50 -0.36 -13.22
N ILE A 72 -21.83 0.63 -14.05
CA ILE A 72 -21.02 1.06 -15.21
C ILE A 72 -20.09 2.23 -14.90
N ARG A 73 -20.26 2.85 -13.72
CA ARG A 73 -19.43 3.92 -13.18
C ARG A 73 -19.26 3.75 -11.69
N ILE A 74 -18.19 4.33 -11.13
CA ILE A 74 -17.99 4.38 -9.68
C ILE A 74 -18.96 5.42 -9.10
N PRO A 75 -19.90 5.03 -8.22
CA PRO A 75 -20.80 5.98 -7.58
C PRO A 75 -20.04 6.75 -6.48
N PRO A 76 -20.08 8.09 -6.46
CA PRO A 76 -19.51 8.85 -5.36
C PRO A 76 -20.33 8.65 -4.07
N PRO A 77 -19.69 8.63 -2.89
CA PRO A 77 -20.38 8.48 -1.61
C PRO A 77 -21.41 9.60 -1.37
N ALA A 78 -22.62 9.24 -0.95
CA ALA A 78 -23.71 10.20 -0.70
C ALA A 78 -23.40 11.18 0.45
N SER A 79 -22.58 10.76 1.42
CA SER A 79 -22.14 11.56 2.56
C SER A 79 -20.62 11.70 2.51
N GLY A 80 -20.13 12.90 2.19
CA GLY A 80 -18.70 13.14 2.06
C GLY A 80 -18.31 14.61 1.90
N GLY A 81 -19.14 15.59 2.26
CA GLY A 81 -18.89 16.99 1.91
C GLY A 81 -18.96 17.23 0.38
N GLU A 82 -19.19 18.47 -0.05
CA GLU A 82 -19.29 18.81 -1.49
C GLU A 82 -18.00 18.52 -2.29
N ASP A 83 -16.86 18.41 -1.60
CA ASP A 83 -15.52 18.11 -2.15
C ASP A 83 -15.13 16.61 -2.03
N GLY A 84 -15.99 15.78 -1.43
CA GLY A 84 -15.72 14.38 -1.15
C GLY A 84 -14.80 14.14 0.05
N SER A 85 -14.41 15.16 0.83
CA SER A 85 -13.50 15.05 1.99
C SER A 85 -14.12 14.51 3.29
N GLY A 86 -15.43 14.36 3.39
CA GLY A 86 -16.11 13.91 4.59
C GLY A 86 -15.88 12.43 4.90
N TYR A 87 -15.80 12.11 6.20
CA TYR A 87 -15.79 10.73 6.67
C TYR A 87 -17.14 10.05 6.36
N CYS A 88 -17.07 8.91 5.67
CA CYS A 88 -18.18 8.01 5.48
C CYS A 88 -17.82 6.66 6.10
N LYS A 89 -18.59 6.21 7.10
CA LYS A 89 -18.39 4.91 7.76
C LYS A 89 -18.45 3.76 6.76
N ASP A 90 -19.31 3.89 5.76
CA ASP A 90 -19.53 2.88 4.72
C ASP A 90 -18.61 3.10 3.49
N GLY A 91 -17.64 4.03 3.58
CA GLY A 91 -16.74 4.37 2.49
C GLY A 91 -15.44 3.55 2.47
N MET A 92 -14.80 3.50 1.31
CA MET A 92 -13.54 2.75 1.09
C MET A 92 -12.26 3.54 1.40
N ARG A 93 -12.39 4.72 2.00
CA ARG A 93 -11.24 5.62 2.29
C ARG A 93 -10.22 5.00 3.24
N TYR A 94 -10.69 4.31 4.29
CA TYR A 94 -9.78 3.56 5.17
C TYR A 94 -8.97 2.53 4.39
N PHE A 95 -9.61 1.85 3.43
CA PHE A 95 -8.95 0.83 2.61
C PHE A 95 -7.84 1.45 1.75
N GLU A 96 -8.11 2.60 1.14
CA GLU A 96 -7.08 3.35 0.39
C GLU A 96 -5.92 3.75 1.28
N ILE A 97 -6.19 4.35 2.45
CA ILE A 97 -5.17 4.78 3.41
C ILE A 97 -4.32 3.58 3.86
N ARG A 98 -4.95 2.45 4.18
CA ARG A 98 -4.25 1.20 4.49
C ARG A 98 -3.37 0.74 3.33
N SER A 99 -3.85 0.86 2.09
CA SER A 99 -3.06 0.51 0.90
C SER A 99 -1.83 1.42 0.75
N ARG A 100 -1.97 2.72 1.06
CA ARG A 100 -0.84 3.67 1.08
C ARG A 100 0.16 3.33 2.18
N LEU A 101 -0.32 3.00 3.38
CA LEU A 101 0.52 2.57 4.49
C LEU A 101 1.32 1.31 4.14
N THR A 102 0.67 0.31 3.54
CA THR A 102 1.34 -0.92 3.08
C THR A 102 2.53 -0.62 2.17
N LEU A 103 2.38 0.33 1.23
CA LEU A 103 3.47 0.75 0.35
C LEU A 103 4.59 1.47 1.08
N LEU A 104 4.25 2.36 2.02
CA LEU A 104 5.25 3.07 2.83
C LEU A 104 6.08 2.09 3.65
N VAL A 105 5.42 1.19 4.38
CA VAL A 105 6.09 0.18 5.22
C VAL A 105 6.98 -0.73 4.37
N ARG A 106 6.51 -1.16 3.18
CA ARG A 106 7.35 -1.93 2.26
C ARG A 106 8.56 -1.15 1.78
N SER A 107 8.40 0.12 1.41
CA SER A 107 9.51 0.96 0.95
C SER A 107 10.59 1.10 2.04
N ILE A 108 10.16 1.36 3.28
CA ILE A 108 11.02 1.41 4.46
C ILE A 108 11.74 0.07 4.64
N LYS A 109 11.00 -1.04 4.71
CA LYS A 109 11.58 -2.38 4.90
C LYS A 109 12.51 -2.82 3.80
N ARG A 110 12.25 -2.43 2.55
CA ARG A 110 13.15 -2.72 1.44
C ARG A 110 14.49 -2.06 1.67
N ARG A 111 14.50 -0.75 1.98
CA ARG A 111 15.75 -0.03 2.29
C ARG A 111 16.44 -0.61 3.51
N MET A 112 15.65 -1.07 4.48
CA MET A 112 16.15 -1.76 5.64
C MET A 112 16.91 -3.06 5.28
N ASN A 113 16.32 -3.88 4.43
CA ASN A 113 16.85 -5.19 4.10
C ASN A 113 17.75 -5.23 2.85
N THR A 114 18.08 -4.07 2.24
CA THR A 114 18.95 -4.04 1.05
C THR A 114 20.41 -3.93 1.51
N PRO A 115 21.25 -4.95 1.26
CA PRO A 115 22.68 -4.79 1.47
C PRO A 115 23.17 -3.74 0.46
N GLU A 116 23.77 -2.65 0.95
CA GLU A 116 24.42 -1.70 0.06
C GLU A 116 25.43 -2.44 -0.83
N PHE A 117 25.40 -2.15 -2.13
CA PHE A 117 26.25 -2.76 -3.13
C PHE A 117 27.73 -2.52 -2.79
N GLY A 118 28.34 -3.49 -2.11
CA GLY A 118 29.73 -3.41 -1.68
C GLY A 118 30.14 -4.65 -0.91
N HIS A 119 30.31 -5.76 -1.63
CA HIS A 119 30.93 -7.03 -1.22
C HIS A 119 30.05 -8.12 -0.59
N ALA A 120 29.89 -9.16 -1.43
CA ALA A 120 29.67 -10.57 -1.15
C ALA A 120 28.24 -11.12 -0.91
N PRO A 121 27.95 -12.30 -1.49
CA PRO A 121 26.64 -12.93 -1.50
C PRO A 121 26.40 -13.70 -0.19
N GLN A 122 25.12 -13.75 0.22
CA GLN A 122 24.56 -14.73 1.14
C GLN A 122 25.13 -14.70 2.57
N VAL A 123 24.39 -14.15 3.54
CA VAL A 123 24.03 -14.84 4.80
C VAL A 123 22.83 -14.10 5.40
N ARG A 124 21.68 -14.78 5.46
CA ARG A 124 20.66 -14.51 6.48
C ARG A 124 21.10 -15.14 7.80
N THR A 125 20.57 -14.59 8.91
CA THR A 125 20.56 -15.08 10.32
C THR A 125 21.58 -14.32 11.18
N SER A 126 21.26 -13.74 12.35
CA SER A 126 20.55 -14.23 13.55
C SER A 126 20.27 -13.04 14.50
N TYR A 127 19.11 -12.81 15.14
CA TYR A 127 18.44 -13.42 16.31
C TYR A 127 19.17 -13.57 17.66
N TYR A 128 20.49 -13.74 17.70
CA TYR A 128 21.30 -13.61 18.92
C TYR A 128 22.73 -13.30 18.50
N GLY A 129 23.30 -12.24 19.08
CA GLY A 129 24.72 -11.93 18.97
C GLY A 129 25.03 -10.85 17.93
N SER A 130 25.41 -9.68 18.43
CA SER A 130 25.98 -8.58 17.66
C SER A 130 27.14 -9.06 16.80
N SER A 131 26.89 -9.24 15.50
CA SER A 131 27.98 -9.21 14.52
C SER A 131 28.53 -7.77 14.51
N PRO A 132 29.84 -7.56 14.65
CA PRO A 132 30.43 -6.22 14.63
C PRO A 132 30.25 -5.51 13.27
N ASN A 133 29.82 -6.24 12.24
CA ASN A 133 29.46 -5.73 10.92
C ASN A 133 27.95 -5.91 10.61
N SER A 134 27.10 -5.97 11.65
CA SER A 134 25.67 -5.81 11.47
C SER A 134 25.45 -4.37 11.01
N ASN A 135 25.18 -4.17 9.72
CA ASN A 135 24.85 -2.87 9.13
C ASN A 135 23.56 -2.35 9.77
N CYS A 136 23.69 -1.79 10.97
CA CYS A 136 22.68 -0.98 11.63
C CYS A 136 22.54 0.31 10.80
N TYR A 137 21.31 0.79 10.61
CA TYR A 137 21.08 2.02 9.87
C TYR A 137 21.85 3.18 10.47
N SER A 138 22.34 4.08 9.62
CA SER A 138 22.88 5.33 10.12
C SER A 138 21.77 6.13 10.81
N ILE A 139 22.16 7.00 11.74
CA ILE A 139 21.21 7.92 12.39
C ILE A 139 20.48 8.79 11.36
N ASP A 140 21.16 9.16 10.28
CA ASP A 140 20.59 9.93 9.17
C ASP A 140 19.55 9.12 8.39
N GLN A 141 19.80 7.83 8.14
CA GLN A 141 18.82 6.94 7.50
C GLN A 141 17.57 6.77 8.38
N ALA A 142 17.75 6.62 9.70
CA ALA A 142 16.64 6.56 10.65
C ALA A 142 15.82 7.87 10.65
N ALA A 143 16.47 9.03 10.70
CA ALA A 143 15.82 10.34 10.66
C ALA A 143 15.06 10.56 9.33
N SER A 144 15.61 10.10 8.21
CA SER A 144 14.93 10.13 6.91
C SER A 144 13.65 9.30 6.93
N MET A 145 13.69 8.07 7.47
CA MET A 145 12.51 7.21 7.56
C MET A 145 11.45 7.81 8.49
N GLU A 146 11.85 8.41 9.61
CA GLU A 146 10.93 9.14 10.51
C GLU A 146 10.25 10.30 9.78
N THR A 147 11.00 11.07 8.99
CA THR A 147 10.46 12.19 8.21
C THR A 147 9.41 11.72 7.21
N GLU A 148 9.62 10.59 6.53
CA GLU A 148 8.63 9.99 5.63
C GLU A 148 7.34 9.58 6.37
N VAL A 149 7.46 9.00 7.57
CA VAL A 149 6.30 8.63 8.40
C VAL A 149 5.53 9.86 8.85
N ARG A 150 6.21 10.91 9.31
CA ARG A 150 5.58 12.19 9.69
C ARG A 150 4.87 12.84 8.51
N ALA A 151 5.50 12.86 7.34
CA ALA A 151 4.88 13.38 6.13
C ALA A 151 3.62 12.59 5.76
N TRP A 152 3.65 11.26 5.87
CA TRP A 152 2.47 10.43 5.63
C TRP A 152 1.33 10.70 6.61
N LEU A 153 1.64 10.88 7.91
CA LEU A 153 0.66 11.21 8.94
C LEU A 153 0.01 12.58 8.69
N ASN A 154 0.81 13.59 8.33
CA ASN A 154 0.33 14.94 8.05
C ASN A 154 -0.55 15.02 6.79
N ASP A 155 -0.35 14.11 5.83
CA ASP A 155 -1.16 14.02 4.61
C ASP A 155 -2.46 13.23 4.81
N LEU A 156 -2.71 12.69 6.00
CA LEU A 156 -3.98 12.04 6.29
C LEU A 156 -5.13 13.06 6.30
N PRO A 157 -6.33 12.66 5.84
CA PRO A 157 -7.52 13.48 6.05
C PRO A 157 -7.73 13.81 7.53
N SER A 158 -8.25 14.99 7.84
CA SER A 158 -8.37 15.52 9.21
C SER A 158 -9.02 14.55 10.21
N TYR A 159 -10.04 13.82 9.76
CA TYR A 159 -10.76 12.83 10.58
C TYR A 159 -9.98 11.52 10.83
N TYR A 160 -8.78 11.36 10.27
CA TYR A 160 -7.81 10.31 10.59
C TYR A 160 -6.55 10.84 11.29
N GLN A 161 -6.44 12.15 11.47
CA GLN A 161 -5.34 12.74 12.23
C GLN A 161 -5.60 12.49 13.73
N LEU A 162 -4.52 12.21 14.46
CA LEU A 162 -4.59 12.08 15.91
C LEU A 162 -4.56 13.47 16.53
N ASP A 163 -5.43 13.73 17.50
CA ASP A 163 -5.37 14.98 18.27
C ASP A 163 -4.03 15.02 19.03
N HIS A 164 -3.22 16.04 18.76
CA HIS A 164 -1.92 16.20 19.39
C HIS A 164 -1.99 16.63 20.88
N GLU A 165 -3.19 16.83 21.44
CA GLU A 165 -3.41 17.36 22.79
C GLU A 165 -3.67 16.30 23.89
N ALA A 166 -3.56 15.00 23.58
CA ALA A 166 -3.85 13.93 24.55
C ALA A 166 -2.64 13.01 24.87
N ALA A 167 -1.42 13.56 24.92
CA ALA A 167 -0.22 12.84 25.37
C ALA A 167 0.59 13.65 26.39
#